data_AF-A0A3D3W093-F1
#
_entry.id   AF-A0A3D3W093-F1
#
_cell.length_a   1.000
_cell.length_b   1.000
_cell.length_c   1.000
_cell.angle_alpha   90.00
_cell.angle_beta   90.00
_cell.angle_gamma   90.00
#
_symmetry.space_group_name_H-M   'P 1'
#
loop_
_entity.id
_entity.type
_entity.pdbx_description
1 polymer ?
#
loop_
_entity_poly.entity_id
_entity_poly.type
_entity_poly.pdbx_seq_one_letter_code
_entity_poly.pdbx_strand_id
1 'polypeptide(L)'
;MLLIFVHDINRQSISMTRVLSGYCASRADTGLQTSVIFLADDLPAADAQIQRMQHALTPDIPTGISPDGREGPGTWGLNRNVTLTIIIGQAGKATGNFALVQPSLQADLPRILKSLVAEIGGEVPPLEKLPGMPKMESRPAAGSTAPPDMRALLTPVIRRDAPDQDVQLAAEKVEARAETDPAVRAELARISTTIVNSGKLSNYGTPRAQEYLRKWAQKYGANKSATPAKTSE
;
A
#
# COMPACT_ATOMS: atom_id res chain seq x y z
N MET A 1 22.86 10.63 -17.27
CA MET A 1 21.81 11.38 -16.55
C MET A 1 20.49 10.64 -16.66
N LEU A 2 19.63 10.79 -15.65
CA LEU A 2 18.23 10.35 -15.65
C LEU A 2 17.34 11.56 -15.37
N LEU A 3 16.38 11.84 -16.24
CA LEU A 3 15.34 12.84 -16.03
C LEU A 3 13.99 12.14 -15.95
N ILE A 4 13.22 12.41 -14.90
CA ILE A 4 11.88 11.86 -14.71
C ILE A 4 10.89 13.03 -14.75
N PHE A 5 10.20 13.18 -15.89
CA PHE A 5 9.11 14.13 -16.03
C PHE A 5 7.80 13.50 -15.55
N VAL A 6 7.18 14.12 -14.54
CA VAL A 6 5.92 13.69 -13.95
C VAL A 6 4.80 14.60 -14.43
N HIS A 7 4.00 14.10 -15.37
CA HIS A 7 2.88 14.83 -15.97
C HIS A 7 1.63 14.75 -15.09
N ASP A 8 1.39 13.59 -14.49
CA ASP A 8 0.25 13.36 -13.59
C ASP A 8 0.71 12.71 -12.29
N ILE A 9 0.34 13.33 -11.17
CA ILE A 9 0.67 12.84 -9.82
C ILE A 9 -0.39 11.82 -9.39
N ASN A 10 0.01 10.56 -9.30
CA ASN A 10 -0.79 9.47 -8.76
C ASN A 10 0.10 8.43 -8.09
N ARG A 11 -0.50 7.38 -7.52
CA ARG A 11 0.25 6.35 -6.79
C ARG A 11 1.29 5.66 -7.67
N GLN A 12 0.93 5.32 -8.91
CA GLN A 12 1.80 4.61 -9.84
C GLN A 12 2.97 5.48 -10.28
N SER A 13 2.72 6.75 -10.60
CA SER A 13 3.75 7.68 -11.07
C SER A 13 4.77 8.00 -9.98
N ILE A 14 4.31 8.26 -8.75
CA ILE A 14 5.18 8.48 -7.60
C ILE A 14 5.94 7.21 -7.23
N SER A 15 5.30 6.04 -7.30
CA SER A 15 5.99 4.77 -7.01
C SER A 15 7.13 4.50 -8.00
N MET A 16 6.89 4.64 -9.30
CA MET A 16 7.93 4.48 -10.33
C MET A 16 9.05 5.51 -10.15
N THR A 17 8.69 6.76 -9.90
CA THR A 17 9.64 7.86 -9.65
C THR A 17 10.55 7.53 -8.46
N ARG A 18 9.98 7.10 -7.34
CA ARG A 18 10.72 6.76 -6.12
C ARG A 18 11.68 5.59 -6.34
N VAL A 19 11.24 4.53 -7.03
CA VAL A 19 12.09 3.36 -7.29
C VAL A 19 13.29 3.72 -8.17
N LEU A 20 13.04 4.41 -9.28
CA LEU A 20 14.11 4.79 -10.20
C LEU A 20 15.09 5.77 -9.57
N SER A 21 14.59 6.84 -8.95
CA SER A 21 15.44 7.83 -8.30
C SER A 21 16.18 7.27 -7.07
N GLY A 22 15.55 6.36 -6.31
CA GLY A 22 16.19 5.65 -5.20
C GLY A 22 17.31 4.72 -5.66
N TYR A 23 17.09 3.99 -6.75
CA TYR A 23 18.17 3.20 -7.38
C TYR A 23 19.32 4.09 -7.82
N CYS A 24 19.04 5.21 -8.49
CA CYS A 24 20.08 6.15 -8.90
C CYS A 24 20.84 6.77 -7.72
N ALA A 25 20.14 7.12 -6.63
CA ALA A 25 20.77 7.60 -5.41
C ALA A 25 21.75 6.56 -4.84
N SER A 26 21.38 5.28 -4.87
CA SER A 26 22.28 4.19 -4.45
C SER A 26 23.49 3.96 -5.36
N ARG A 27 23.50 4.60 -6.54
CA ARG A 27 24.56 4.52 -7.56
C ARG A 27 25.19 5.90 -7.82
N ALA A 28 25.12 6.83 -6.85
CA ALA A 28 25.65 8.18 -6.99
C ALA A 28 27.17 8.21 -7.26
N ASP A 29 27.90 7.17 -6.86
CA ASP A 29 29.32 6.94 -7.14
C ASP A 29 29.65 6.81 -8.64
N THR A 30 28.67 6.47 -9.47
CA THR A 30 28.84 6.34 -10.94
C THR A 30 28.88 7.69 -11.67
N GLY A 31 28.68 8.81 -10.96
CA GLY A 31 28.53 10.13 -11.58
C GLY A 31 27.17 10.34 -12.28
N LEU A 32 26.22 9.43 -12.09
CA LEU A 32 24.86 9.53 -12.63
C LEU A 32 24.09 10.68 -11.97
N GLN A 33 23.87 11.75 -12.73
CA GLN A 33 22.95 12.82 -12.33
C GLN A 33 21.49 12.38 -12.51
N THR A 34 20.65 12.65 -11.52
CA THR A 34 19.22 12.33 -11.54
C THR A 34 18.39 13.53 -11.10
N SER A 35 17.32 13.83 -11.84
CA SER A 35 16.36 14.88 -11.46
C SER A 35 14.92 14.44 -11.68
N VAL A 36 14.04 14.86 -10.79
CA VAL A 36 12.58 14.70 -10.90
C VAL A 36 11.97 16.07 -11.22
N ILE A 37 11.18 16.14 -12.29
CA ILE A 37 10.59 17.36 -12.80
C ILE A 37 9.08 17.18 -12.89
N PHE A 38 8.32 17.88 -12.03
CA PHE A 38 6.87 17.92 -12.12
C PHE A 38 6.42 18.93 -13.17
N LEU A 39 5.42 18.54 -13.95
CA LEU A 39 4.77 19.39 -14.94
C LEU A 39 3.36 19.69 -14.46
N ALA A 40 2.99 20.96 -14.43
CA ALA A 40 1.71 21.40 -13.89
C ALA A 40 1.25 22.70 -14.54
N ASP A 41 -0.06 22.86 -14.74
CA ASP A 41 -0.64 24.12 -15.19
C ASP A 41 -0.71 25.17 -14.07
N ASP A 42 -0.85 24.73 -12.82
CA ASP A 42 -0.93 25.59 -11.63
C ASP A 42 0.27 25.32 -10.71
N LEU A 43 1.28 26.20 -10.78
CA LEU A 43 2.53 26.06 -10.03
C LEU A 43 2.32 26.14 -8.51
N PRO A 44 1.56 27.11 -7.95
CA PRO A 44 1.24 27.13 -6.52
C PRO A 44 0.56 25.85 -6.02
N ALA A 45 -0.44 25.34 -6.75
CA ALA A 45 -1.14 24.12 -6.34
C ALA A 45 -0.24 22.89 -6.39
N ALA A 46 0.59 22.78 -7.44
CA ALA A 46 1.57 21.73 -7.59
C ALA A 46 2.63 21.76 -6.48
N ASP A 47 3.17 22.93 -6.14
CA ASP A 47 4.12 23.08 -5.04
C ASP A 47 3.50 22.61 -3.72
N ALA A 48 2.30 23.09 -3.39
CA ALA A 48 1.59 22.65 -2.18
C ALA A 48 1.36 21.13 -2.16
N GLN A 49 1.06 20.51 -3.30
CA GLN A 49 0.91 19.06 -3.42
C GLN A 49 2.23 18.33 -3.21
N ILE A 50 3.32 18.81 -3.81
CA ILE A 50 4.66 18.24 -3.68
C ILE A 50 5.14 18.32 -2.23
N GLN A 51 4.98 19.46 -1.56
CA GLN A 51 5.30 19.62 -0.14
C GLN A 51 4.60 18.57 0.72
N ARG A 52 3.29 18.33 0.50
CA ARG A 52 2.53 17.29 1.24
C ARG A 52 3.05 15.87 1.01
N MET A 53 3.56 15.58 -0.19
CA MET A 53 4.05 14.25 -0.55
C MET A 53 5.57 14.10 -0.51
N GLN A 54 6.32 15.07 0.04
CA GLN A 54 7.79 15.00 0.14
C GLN A 54 8.30 13.69 0.75
N HIS A 55 7.61 13.19 1.77
CA HIS A 55 7.91 11.91 2.43
C HIS A 55 7.85 10.69 1.49
N ALA A 56 7.15 10.81 0.35
CA ALA A 56 7.04 9.77 -0.66
C ALA A 56 8.10 9.88 -1.77
N LEU A 57 8.86 10.98 -1.79
CA LEU A 57 9.94 11.23 -2.75
C LEU A 57 11.27 10.73 -2.20
N THR A 58 12.25 10.57 -3.07
CA THR A 58 13.60 10.12 -2.69
C THR A 58 14.36 11.31 -2.09
N PRO A 59 14.89 11.22 -0.85
CA PRO A 59 15.75 12.25 -0.27
C PRO A 59 16.94 12.56 -1.17
N ASP A 60 17.42 13.80 -1.11
CA ASP A 60 18.66 14.27 -1.77
C ASP A 60 18.68 14.19 -3.31
N ILE A 61 17.57 13.79 -3.94
CA ILE A 61 17.40 13.88 -5.39
C ILE A 61 16.78 15.24 -5.75
N PRO A 62 17.45 16.05 -6.59
CA PRO A 62 16.90 17.30 -7.10
C PRO A 62 15.50 17.10 -7.67
N THR A 63 14.54 17.76 -7.01
CA THR A 63 13.13 17.68 -7.37
C THR A 63 12.59 19.09 -7.51
N GLY A 64 11.91 19.38 -8.62
CA GLY A 64 11.35 20.70 -8.88
C GLY A 64 10.15 20.65 -9.81
N ILE A 65 9.60 21.83 -10.09
CA ILE A 65 8.48 22.04 -11.01
C ILE A 65 9.02 22.80 -12.22
N SER A 66 8.67 22.36 -13.43
CA SER A 66 9.02 23.12 -14.63
C SER A 66 8.23 24.43 -14.67
N PRO A 67 8.87 25.57 -14.96
CA PRO A 67 8.16 26.85 -15.14
C PRO A 67 7.38 26.89 -16.46
N ASP A 68 7.63 25.95 -17.39
CA ASP A 68 7.03 25.90 -18.72
C ASP A 68 5.63 25.25 -18.74
N GLY A 69 5.10 24.90 -17.56
CA GLY A 69 3.76 24.38 -17.41
C GLY A 69 3.64 22.87 -17.71
N ARG A 70 2.41 22.41 -18.01
CA ARG A 70 2.12 20.99 -18.27
C ARG A 70 2.78 20.44 -19.53
N GLU A 71 3.07 21.28 -20.51
CA GLU A 71 3.77 20.88 -21.74
C GLU A 71 5.28 20.62 -21.48
N GLY A 72 5.82 21.17 -20.38
CA GLY A 72 7.24 21.14 -20.06
C GLY A 72 8.09 21.93 -21.06
N PRO A 73 9.43 21.84 -20.97
CA PRO A 73 10.29 22.67 -21.79
C PRO A 73 10.20 22.26 -23.26
N GLY A 74 9.83 23.21 -24.13
CA GLY A 74 9.44 22.94 -25.53
C GLY A 74 10.49 22.24 -26.38
N THR A 75 11.78 22.37 -26.04
CA THR A 75 12.89 21.69 -26.74
C THR A 75 12.89 20.17 -26.57
N TRP A 76 12.14 19.63 -25.61
CA TRP A 76 12.09 18.19 -25.32
C TRP A 76 10.94 17.47 -26.04
N GLY A 77 9.96 18.19 -26.60
CA GLY A 77 8.84 17.59 -27.33
C GLY A 77 8.07 16.55 -26.51
N LEU A 78 7.79 16.85 -25.23
CA LEU A 78 7.15 15.91 -24.32
C LEU A 78 5.70 15.62 -24.74
N ASN A 79 5.23 14.40 -24.48
CA ASN A 79 3.84 14.00 -24.76
C ASN A 79 2.96 14.29 -23.54
N ARG A 80 2.07 15.28 -23.63
CA ARG A 80 1.14 15.64 -22.52
C ARG A 80 0.11 14.59 -22.14
N ASN A 81 -0.05 13.55 -22.97
CA ASN A 81 -1.05 12.49 -22.78
C ASN A 81 -0.47 11.25 -22.07
N VAL A 82 0.76 11.33 -21.57
CA VAL A 82 1.36 10.28 -20.74
C VAL A 82 1.46 10.73 -19.30
N THR A 83 1.52 9.79 -18.37
CA THR A 83 1.68 10.07 -16.94
C THR A 83 3.15 10.34 -16.57
N LEU A 84 4.09 9.62 -17.20
CA LEU A 84 5.53 9.81 -17.00
C LEU A 84 6.26 9.88 -18.35
N THR A 85 7.26 10.75 -18.45
CA THR A 85 8.33 10.62 -19.45
C THR A 85 9.65 10.44 -18.74
N ILE A 86 10.34 9.34 -19.00
CA ILE A 86 11.65 9.04 -18.41
C ILE A 86 12.70 9.10 -19.52
N ILE A 87 13.68 9.99 -19.37
CA ILE A 87 14.78 10.16 -20.29
C ILE A 87 16.07 9.70 -19.64
N ILE A 88 16.78 8.82 -20.33
CA ILE A 88 18.17 8.44 -20.01
C ILE A 88 19.04 9.10 -21.06
N GLY A 89 20.11 9.76 -20.62
CA GLY A 89 21.02 10.43 -21.54
C GLY A 89 22.48 10.36 -21.16
N GLN A 90 23.33 10.36 -22.17
CA GLN A 90 24.78 10.32 -22.05
C GLN A 90 25.38 11.34 -23.03
N ALA A 91 26.37 12.13 -22.58
CA ALA A 91 27.07 13.11 -23.41
C ALA A 91 26.13 14.05 -24.23
N GLY A 92 25.06 14.53 -23.58
CA GLY A 92 24.10 15.46 -24.21
C GLY A 92 23.13 14.81 -25.22
N LYS A 93 23.10 13.47 -25.32
CA LYS A 93 22.19 12.73 -26.19
C LYS A 93 21.25 11.86 -25.35
N ALA A 94 19.98 11.80 -25.73
CA ALA A 94 19.05 10.83 -25.15
C ALA A 94 19.38 9.43 -25.70
N THR A 95 19.67 8.48 -24.82
CA THR A 95 19.94 7.08 -25.13
C THR A 95 18.77 6.16 -24.74
N GLY A 96 17.83 6.67 -23.93
CA GLY A 96 16.56 6.04 -23.65
C GLY A 96 15.44 7.07 -23.48
N ASN A 97 14.25 6.77 -24.02
CA ASN A 97 13.05 7.59 -23.87
C ASN A 97 11.84 6.68 -23.62
N PHE A 98 11.19 6.86 -22.48
CA PHE A 98 10.05 6.05 -22.04
C PHE A 98 8.87 6.95 -21.70
N ALA A 99 7.89 7.02 -22.60
CA ALA A 99 6.63 7.72 -22.38
C ALA A 99 5.56 6.72 -21.91
N LEU A 100 5.12 6.82 -20.65
CA LEU A 100 4.27 5.84 -19.97
C LEU A 100 2.87 6.39 -19.71
N VAL A 101 1.86 5.88 -20.42
CA VAL A 101 0.45 6.23 -20.17
C VAL A 101 -0.04 5.66 -18.84
N GLN A 102 0.35 4.42 -18.51
CA GLN A 102 -0.01 3.75 -17.27
C GLN A 102 1.24 3.10 -16.67
N PRO A 103 2.02 3.83 -15.84
CA PRO A 103 3.27 3.30 -15.30
C PRO A 103 3.07 2.01 -14.51
N SER A 104 3.82 0.98 -14.85
CA SER A 104 3.81 -0.31 -14.14
C SER A 104 5.21 -0.71 -13.70
N LEU A 105 5.42 -0.90 -12.40
CA LEU A 105 6.69 -1.42 -11.89
C LEU A 105 7.00 -2.83 -12.40
N GLN A 106 6.01 -3.62 -12.77
CA GLN A 106 6.23 -4.98 -13.27
C GLN A 106 6.55 -4.98 -14.77
N ALA A 107 5.85 -4.15 -15.56
CA ALA A 107 5.98 -4.16 -17.01
C ALA A 107 7.05 -3.19 -17.53
N ASP A 108 7.19 -2.01 -16.92
CA ASP A 108 8.05 -0.95 -17.44
C ASP A 108 9.42 -0.90 -16.77
N LEU A 109 9.47 -1.13 -15.46
CA LEU A 109 10.71 -0.98 -14.69
C LEU A 109 11.86 -1.87 -15.22
N PRO A 110 11.66 -3.16 -15.60
CA PRO A 110 12.77 -4.00 -16.06
C PRO A 110 13.47 -3.44 -17.30
N ARG A 111 12.71 -2.94 -18.29
CA ARG A 111 13.28 -2.37 -19.52
C ARG A 111 13.98 -1.04 -19.26
N ILE A 112 13.44 -0.20 -18.37
CA ILE A 112 14.04 1.09 -18.00
C ILE A 112 15.35 0.86 -17.25
N LEU A 113 15.36 -0.05 -16.27
CA LEU A 113 16.58 -0.39 -15.51
C LEU A 113 17.64 -1.01 -16.41
N LYS A 114 17.26 -1.88 -17.33
CA LYS A 114 18.20 -2.46 -18.31
C LYS A 114 18.88 -1.36 -19.13
N SER A 115 18.11 -0.38 -19.64
CA SER A 115 18.67 0.76 -20.35
C SER A 115 19.55 1.62 -19.46
N LEU A 116 19.17 1.85 -18.20
CA LEU A 116 19.98 2.64 -17.27
C LEU A 116 21.30 1.95 -16.93
N VAL A 117 21.28 0.65 -16.64
CA VAL A 117 22.46 -0.17 -16.33
C VAL A 117 23.40 -0.28 -17.54
N ALA A 118 22.86 -0.31 -18.76
CA ALA A 118 23.69 -0.27 -19.96
C ALA A 118 24.53 1.01 -20.05
N GLU A 119 24.04 2.13 -19.51
CA GLU A 119 24.75 3.42 -19.49
C GLU A 119 25.76 3.55 -18.34
N ILE A 120 25.40 3.09 -17.14
CA ILE A 120 26.23 3.26 -15.93
C ILE A 120 27.12 2.04 -15.62
N GLY A 121 26.93 0.94 -16.34
CA GLY A 121 27.60 -0.34 -16.12
C GLY A 121 27.08 -1.15 -14.91
N GLY A 122 27.49 -2.41 -14.85
CA GLY A 122 27.13 -3.37 -13.80
C GLY A 122 26.00 -4.32 -14.18
N GLU A 123 25.43 -5.00 -13.20
CA GLU A 123 24.34 -5.95 -13.38
C GLU A 123 22.98 -5.33 -13.06
N VAL A 124 21.93 -5.78 -13.77
CA VAL A 124 20.56 -5.38 -13.46
C VAL A 124 20.15 -6.04 -12.14
N PRO A 125 19.89 -5.27 -11.07
CA PRO A 125 19.53 -5.85 -9.79
C PRO A 125 18.14 -6.51 -9.87
N PRO A 126 17.88 -7.55 -9.05
CA PRO A 126 16.52 -8.06 -8.83
C PRO A 126 15.60 -6.94 -8.35
N LEU A 127 14.37 -6.88 -8.87
CA LEU A 127 13.44 -5.77 -8.60
C LEU A 127 13.13 -5.63 -7.11
N GLU A 128 13.07 -6.75 -6.39
CA GLU A 128 12.76 -6.82 -4.95
C GLU A 128 13.84 -6.18 -4.08
N LYS A 129 15.06 -6.04 -4.62
CA LYS A 129 16.20 -5.44 -3.92
C LYS A 129 16.35 -3.94 -4.18
N LEU A 130 15.49 -3.36 -5.01
CA LEU A 130 15.59 -1.94 -5.38
C LEU A 130 15.18 -1.03 -4.21
N PRO A 131 15.96 0.04 -3.93
CA PRO A 131 15.53 1.08 -3.01
C PRO A 131 14.21 1.70 -3.46
N GLY A 132 13.30 1.93 -2.51
CA GLY A 132 12.00 2.53 -2.80
C GLY A 132 11.01 1.58 -3.50
N MET A 133 11.40 0.34 -3.81
CA MET A 133 10.43 -0.69 -4.22
C MET A 133 9.39 -0.78 -3.12
N PRO A 134 8.08 -0.66 -3.45
CA PRO A 134 7.05 -0.96 -2.48
C PRO A 134 7.37 -2.36 -2.00
N LYS A 135 7.81 -2.47 -0.75
CA LYS A 135 7.87 -3.78 -0.16
C LYS A 135 6.47 -4.32 -0.36
N MET A 136 6.34 -5.49 -0.99
CA MET A 136 5.37 -6.44 -0.46
C MET A 136 5.88 -6.78 0.95
N GLU A 137 5.85 -5.80 1.85
CA GLU A 137 5.13 -5.98 3.07
C GLU A 137 3.77 -6.46 2.56
N SER A 138 3.65 -7.79 2.44
CA SER A 138 2.71 -8.49 3.29
C SER A 138 2.70 -7.71 4.60
N ARG A 139 1.96 -6.60 4.62
CA ARG A 139 1.43 -6.07 5.85
C ARG A 139 0.73 -7.32 6.32
N PRO A 140 1.17 -7.94 7.42
CA PRO A 140 0.23 -8.79 8.09
C PRO A 140 -0.87 -7.77 8.43
N ALA A 141 -1.96 -7.76 7.66
CA ALA A 141 -3.24 -7.65 8.33
C ALA A 141 -3.09 -8.71 9.43
N ALA A 142 -2.98 -8.27 10.68
CA ALA A 142 -2.62 -9.15 11.78
C ALA A 142 -3.35 -10.49 11.62
N GLY A 143 -2.60 -11.55 11.30
CA GLY A 143 -3.14 -12.87 10.91
C GLY A 143 -3.66 -12.99 9.47
N SER A 144 -2.81 -13.43 8.54
CA SER A 144 -3.27 -14.11 7.32
C SER A 144 -2.70 -15.53 7.24
N THR A 145 -2.98 -16.34 8.26
CA THR A 145 -3.71 -17.56 7.93
C THR A 145 -5.09 -17.09 7.51
N ALA A 146 -5.66 -17.58 6.40
CA ALA A 146 -7.06 -17.26 6.08
C ALA A 146 -7.88 -17.41 7.38
N PRO A 147 -8.66 -16.39 7.79
CA PRO A 147 -9.42 -16.48 9.03
C PRO A 147 -10.18 -17.80 8.99
N PRO A 148 -10.17 -18.59 10.09
CA PRO A 148 -10.89 -19.85 10.11
C PRO A 148 -12.29 -19.64 9.57
N ASP A 149 -12.79 -20.56 8.75
CA ASP A 149 -14.15 -20.43 8.22
C ASP A 149 -15.15 -20.51 9.38
N MET A 150 -15.58 -19.33 9.86
CA MET A 150 -16.49 -19.17 10.97
C MET A 150 -17.93 -19.46 10.57
N ARG A 151 -18.24 -19.66 9.27
CA ARG A 151 -19.60 -19.82 8.79
C ARG A 151 -20.26 -21.05 9.41
N ALA A 152 -19.55 -22.19 9.41
CA ALA A 152 -20.07 -23.42 10.00
C ALA A 152 -20.32 -23.32 11.52
N LEU A 153 -19.54 -22.49 12.22
CA LEU A 153 -19.65 -22.30 13.68
C LEU A 153 -20.73 -21.28 14.06
N LEU A 154 -20.79 -20.16 13.35
CA LEU A 154 -21.65 -19.02 13.70
C LEU A 154 -23.03 -19.09 13.07
N THR A 155 -23.19 -19.68 11.87
CA THR A 155 -24.50 -19.78 11.22
C THR A 155 -25.56 -20.39 12.13
N PRO A 156 -25.32 -21.50 12.85
CA PRO A 156 -26.32 -22.06 13.78
C PRO A 156 -26.71 -21.11 14.93
N VAL A 157 -25.79 -20.25 15.38
CA VAL A 157 -26.02 -19.30 16.48
C VAL A 157 -26.87 -18.12 16.02
N ILE A 158 -26.60 -17.57 14.82
CA ILE A 158 -27.24 -16.33 14.34
C ILE A 158 -28.52 -16.57 13.53
N ARG A 159 -29.05 -17.80 13.53
CA ARG A 159 -30.35 -18.11 12.94
C ARG A 159 -31.45 -17.34 13.68
N ARG A 160 -32.32 -16.69 12.91
CA ARG A 160 -33.41 -15.84 13.46
C ARG A 160 -34.60 -16.63 13.97
N ASP A 161 -34.65 -17.93 13.68
CA ASP A 161 -35.74 -18.86 13.94
C ASP A 161 -35.34 -20.03 14.86
N ALA A 162 -34.11 -20.02 15.40
CA ALA A 162 -33.61 -21.11 16.23
C ALA A 162 -34.14 -21.01 17.67
N PRO A 163 -34.53 -22.14 18.30
CA PRO A 163 -34.92 -22.16 19.71
C PRO A 163 -33.71 -21.90 20.61
N ASP A 164 -33.95 -21.35 21.80
CA ASP A 164 -32.89 -20.92 22.72
C ASP A 164 -31.93 -22.05 23.11
N GLN A 165 -32.43 -23.29 23.23
CA GLN A 165 -31.63 -24.47 23.52
C GLN A 165 -30.64 -24.79 22.39
N ASP A 166 -31.06 -24.65 21.13
CA ASP A 166 -30.19 -24.89 19.97
C ASP A 166 -29.13 -23.80 19.83
N VAL A 167 -29.51 -22.54 20.11
CA VAL A 167 -28.57 -21.41 20.15
C VAL A 167 -27.51 -21.63 21.24
N GLN A 168 -27.92 -22.09 22.42
CA GLN A 168 -27.01 -22.40 23.52
C GLN A 168 -26.04 -23.54 23.16
N LEU A 169 -26.55 -24.66 22.64
CA LEU A 169 -25.70 -25.79 22.21
C LEU A 169 -24.72 -25.38 21.10
N ALA A 170 -25.15 -24.53 20.16
CA ALA A 170 -24.27 -23.99 19.13
C ALA A 170 -23.21 -23.05 19.70
N ALA A 171 -23.59 -22.18 20.64
CA ALA A 171 -22.67 -21.25 21.30
C ALA A 171 -21.61 -21.99 22.13
N GLU A 172 -21.98 -23.06 22.84
CA GLU A 172 -21.04 -23.90 23.59
C GLU A 172 -20.00 -24.56 22.68
N LYS A 173 -20.41 -25.04 21.49
CA LYS A 173 -19.48 -25.58 20.48
C LYS A 173 -18.51 -24.53 19.96
N VAL A 174 -18.98 -23.29 19.77
CA VAL A 174 -18.14 -22.15 19.35
C VAL A 174 -17.14 -21.80 20.44
N GLU A 175 -17.57 -21.73 21.70
CA GLU A 175 -16.71 -21.44 22.85
C GLU A 175 -15.65 -22.53 23.04
N ALA A 176 -16.02 -23.81 22.98
CA ALA A 176 -15.08 -24.93 23.07
C ALA A 176 -14.01 -24.88 21.96
N ARG A 177 -14.41 -24.56 20.72
CA ARG A 177 -13.44 -24.39 19.62
C ARG A 177 -12.52 -23.19 19.86
N ALA A 178 -13.04 -22.06 20.32
CA ALA A 178 -12.25 -20.87 20.64
C ALA A 178 -11.26 -21.10 21.81
N GLU A 179 -11.53 -22.03 22.72
CA GLU A 179 -10.59 -22.39 23.78
C GLU A 179 -9.41 -23.21 23.24
N THR A 180 -9.67 -24.10 22.27
CA THR A 180 -8.64 -24.95 21.66
C THR A 180 -7.87 -24.30 20.50
N ASP A 181 -8.47 -23.32 19.82
CA ASP A 181 -7.91 -22.70 18.62
C ASP A 181 -7.80 -21.16 18.79
N PRO A 182 -6.57 -20.64 18.99
CA PRO A 182 -6.32 -19.21 19.13
C PRO A 182 -6.77 -18.36 17.93
N ALA A 183 -6.76 -18.91 16.72
CA ALA A 183 -7.19 -18.20 15.51
C ALA A 183 -8.72 -18.05 15.48
N VAL A 184 -9.45 -19.10 15.86
CA VAL A 184 -10.92 -19.05 16.00
C VAL A 184 -11.31 -18.06 17.09
N ARG A 185 -10.59 -18.03 18.22
CA ARG A 185 -10.83 -17.06 19.31
C ARG A 185 -10.63 -15.62 18.86
N ALA A 186 -9.56 -15.34 18.12
CA ALA A 186 -9.26 -14.01 17.61
C ALA A 186 -10.31 -13.53 16.61
N GLU A 187 -10.75 -14.41 15.72
CA GLU A 187 -11.78 -14.08 14.73
C GLU A 187 -13.18 -13.94 15.34
N LEU A 188 -13.51 -14.79 16.33
CA LEU A 188 -14.74 -14.68 17.12
C LEU A 188 -14.83 -13.31 17.83
N ALA A 189 -13.72 -12.88 18.45
CA ALA A 189 -13.61 -11.57 19.09
C ALA A 189 -13.82 -10.42 18.11
N ARG A 190 -13.22 -10.52 16.91
CA ARG A 190 -13.37 -9.51 15.85
C ARG A 190 -14.83 -9.39 15.42
N ILE A 191 -15.46 -10.52 15.06
CA ILE A 191 -16.85 -10.56 14.55
C ILE A 191 -17.82 -10.04 15.61
N SER A 192 -17.75 -10.53 16.84
CA SER A 192 -18.67 -10.13 17.91
C SER A 192 -18.55 -8.64 18.22
N THR A 193 -17.32 -8.12 18.32
CA THR A 193 -17.07 -6.70 18.58
C THR A 193 -17.58 -5.83 17.43
N THR A 194 -17.36 -6.23 16.17
CA THR A 194 -17.88 -5.52 15.01
C THR A 194 -19.41 -5.47 15.02
N ILE A 195 -20.07 -6.59 15.29
CA ILE A 195 -21.53 -6.65 15.30
C ILE A 195 -22.11 -5.77 16.42
N VAL A 196 -21.59 -5.87 17.63
CA VAL A 196 -22.04 -5.07 18.79
C VAL A 196 -21.83 -3.57 18.54
N ASN A 197 -20.67 -3.18 18.03
CA ASN A 197 -20.34 -1.77 17.79
C ASN A 197 -21.01 -1.17 16.55
N SER A 198 -21.53 -2.01 15.64
CA SER A 198 -22.18 -1.54 14.40
C SER A 198 -23.58 -0.95 14.60
N GLY A 199 -24.16 -1.05 15.79
CA GLY A 199 -25.56 -0.69 16.06
C GLY A 199 -26.59 -1.61 15.41
N LYS A 200 -26.15 -2.70 14.74
CA LYS A 200 -27.01 -3.64 14.00
C LYS A 200 -27.21 -4.98 14.72
N LEU A 201 -26.93 -5.05 16.02
CA LEU A 201 -27.00 -6.31 16.79
C LEU A 201 -28.37 -7.00 16.68
N SER A 202 -29.46 -6.23 16.67
CA SER A 202 -30.83 -6.74 16.50
C SER A 202 -31.06 -7.49 15.18
N ASN A 203 -30.20 -7.30 14.17
CA ASN A 203 -30.29 -8.00 12.90
C ASN A 203 -29.69 -9.41 12.93
N TYR A 204 -29.06 -9.83 14.04
CA TYR A 204 -28.36 -11.10 14.15
C TYR A 204 -29.02 -12.03 15.17
N GLY A 205 -29.58 -13.14 14.67
CA GLY A 205 -30.16 -14.20 15.49
C GLY A 205 -31.33 -13.79 16.39
N THR A 206 -31.67 -14.67 17.33
CA THR A 206 -32.66 -14.44 18.39
C THR A 206 -32.09 -13.59 19.53
N PRO A 207 -32.91 -13.12 20.50
CA PRO A 207 -32.40 -12.42 21.68
C PRO A 207 -31.31 -13.20 22.42
N ARG A 208 -31.48 -14.52 22.54
CA ARG A 208 -30.48 -15.41 23.14
C ARG A 208 -29.15 -15.40 22.39
N ALA A 209 -29.17 -15.39 21.07
CA ALA A 209 -27.95 -15.29 20.25
C ALA A 209 -27.23 -13.95 20.46
N GLN A 210 -28.00 -12.87 20.61
CA GLN A 210 -27.47 -11.53 20.85
C GLN A 210 -26.78 -11.41 22.22
N GLU A 211 -27.27 -12.11 23.24
CA GLU A 211 -26.61 -12.23 24.54
C GLU A 211 -25.21 -12.87 24.40
N TYR A 212 -25.09 -13.96 23.65
CA TYR A 212 -23.80 -14.60 23.39
C TYR A 212 -22.84 -13.70 22.59
N LEU A 213 -23.33 -12.97 21.58
CA LEU A 213 -22.50 -12.01 20.84
C LEU A 213 -21.96 -10.89 21.74
N ARG A 214 -22.77 -10.37 22.68
CA ARG A 214 -22.31 -9.41 23.69
C ARG A 214 -21.29 -10.03 24.64
N LYS A 215 -21.58 -11.24 25.16
CA LYS A 215 -20.68 -12.00 26.02
C LYS A 215 -19.31 -12.21 25.35
N TRP A 216 -19.27 -12.57 24.08
CA TRP A 216 -18.02 -12.79 23.35
C TRP A 216 -17.26 -11.51 23.03
N ALA A 217 -17.95 -10.43 22.68
CA ALA A 217 -17.32 -9.12 22.51
C ALA A 217 -16.63 -8.67 23.81
N GLN A 218 -17.28 -8.88 24.97
CA GLN A 218 -16.69 -8.57 26.26
C GLN A 218 -15.55 -9.52 26.65
N LYS A 219 -15.77 -10.85 26.54
CA LYS A 219 -14.83 -11.89 26.98
C LYS A 219 -13.56 -11.96 26.12
N TYR A 220 -13.69 -11.79 24.80
CA TYR A 220 -12.58 -11.99 23.85
C TYR A 220 -12.11 -10.69 23.17
N GLY A 221 -12.97 -9.67 23.06
CA GLY A 221 -12.62 -8.37 22.45
C GLY A 221 -11.81 -7.45 23.35
N ALA A 222 -11.92 -7.58 24.68
CA ALA A 222 -11.22 -6.75 25.65
C ALA A 222 -9.69 -6.99 25.72
N ASN A 223 -9.18 -8.12 25.21
CA ASN A 223 -7.75 -8.45 25.27
C ASN A 223 -6.87 -7.71 24.24
N LYS A 224 -7.41 -6.76 23.46
CA LYS A 224 -6.63 -5.90 22.55
C LYS A 224 -6.08 -4.63 23.19
N SER A 225 -6.44 -4.30 24.43
CA SER A 225 -5.96 -3.09 25.12
C SER A 225 -4.72 -3.29 26.01
N ALA A 226 -4.20 -4.51 26.13
CA ALA A 226 -2.97 -4.79 26.89
C ALA A 226 -1.75 -5.01 25.97
N THR A 227 -1.35 -3.97 25.23
CA THR A 227 0.03 -3.85 24.73
C THR A 227 0.75 -2.91 25.68
N PRO A 228 1.86 -3.31 26.34
CA PRO A 228 2.57 -2.42 27.26
C PRO A 228 3.12 -1.23 26.49
N ALA A 229 2.82 -0.02 26.99
CA ALA A 229 3.46 1.21 26.55
C ALA A 229 4.99 1.03 26.67
N LYS A 230 5.70 1.19 25.55
CA LYS A 230 7.16 1.27 25.58
C LYS A 230 7.53 2.51 26.38
N THR A 231 8.21 2.28 27.49
CA THR A 231 8.92 3.31 28.27
C THR A 231 9.88 4.03 27.35
N SER A 232 9.72 5.35 27.28
CA SER A 232 10.67 6.31 26.75
C SER A 232 11.85 6.44 27.72
N GLU A 233 13.05 6.31 27.19
CA GLU A 233 14.30 6.80 27.78
C GLU A 233 14.91 7.83 26.82
#